data_AF-A0A4R0NIA6-F1
#
_entry.id   AF-A0A4R0NIA6-F1
#
_cell.length_a   1.000
_cell.length_b   1.000
_cell.length_c   1.000
_cell.angle_alpha   90.00
_cell.angle_beta   90.00
_cell.angle_gamma   90.00
#
_symmetry.space_group_name_H-M   'P 1'
#
loop_
_entity.id
_entity.type
_entity.pdbx_description
1 polymer ?
#
loop_
_entity_poly.entity_id
_entity_poly.type
_entity_poly.pdbx_seq_one_letter_code
_entity_poly.pdbx_strand_id
1 'polypeptide(L)'
;MLFSDYKQNVILDYHEKKKNLLSLNLAEPSPATLKKECLLVLSGRFHKKDEKTLRLFFEITEESTNYHQAIEWFKTDKFKPLVNFLKGYTADTEKKNIELLAWLIDFKYRPYEFGGKDTEVSPGDVKKPEVMHPNLNEGSNSLIESNPSTAPSSTLTEIQGPSISTTRKKWPVPISLKRSIPTAAILFLLTGGLFLYIYWESTKVYICSSGTASKYHLNHNCPTLGNCKNGKNDVVSITRTEAEKRGKTLCKFEIH
;
A
#
# COMPACT_ATOMS: atom_id res chain seq x y z
N MET A 1 -18.63 7.38 1.20
CA MET A 1 -17.32 7.09 1.83
C MET A 1 -16.47 8.32 1.65
N LEU A 2 -15.80 8.83 2.68
CA LEU A 2 -14.91 9.97 2.50
C LEU A 2 -13.63 9.52 1.81
N PHE A 3 -12.95 10.44 1.10
CA PHE A 3 -11.67 10.11 0.48
C PHE A 3 -10.62 9.67 1.51
N SER A 4 -10.68 10.20 2.74
CA SER A 4 -9.82 9.77 3.85
C SER A 4 -10.01 8.28 4.18
N ASP A 5 -11.25 7.79 4.19
CA ASP A 5 -11.57 6.39 4.48
C ASP A 5 -11.11 5.50 3.34
N TYR A 6 -11.37 5.93 2.10
CA TYR A 6 -10.90 5.24 0.90
C TYR A 6 -9.37 5.11 0.90
N LYS A 7 -8.66 6.23 1.13
CA LYS A 7 -7.20 6.27 1.23
C LYS A 7 -6.71 5.30 2.30
N GLN A 8 -7.32 5.30 3.49
CA GLN A 8 -6.95 4.38 4.56
C GLN A 8 -7.14 2.92 4.14
N ASN A 9 -8.26 2.59 3.51
CA ASN A 9 -8.56 1.23 3.06
C ASN A 9 -7.58 0.75 1.97
N VAL A 10 -7.21 1.62 1.01
CA VAL A 10 -6.21 1.31 -0.01
C VAL A 10 -4.84 1.01 0.61
N ILE A 11 -4.43 1.82 1.60
CA ILE A 11 -3.15 1.64 2.30
C ILE A 11 -3.15 0.34 3.11
N LEU A 12 -4.24 0.04 3.81
CA LEU A 12 -4.39 -1.20 4.56
C LEU A 12 -4.29 -2.42 3.63
N ASP A 13 -5.02 -2.42 2.52
CA ASP A 13 -4.98 -3.50 1.51
C ASP A 13 -3.58 -3.66 0.91
N TYR A 14 -2.88 -2.55 0.62
CA TYR A 14 -1.48 -2.59 0.17
C TYR A 14 -0.57 -3.29 1.21
N HIS A 15 -0.67 -2.91 2.49
CA HIS A 15 0.17 -3.50 3.54
C HIS A 15 -0.16 -4.96 3.83
N GLU A 16 -1.42 -5.36 3.74
CA GLU A 16 -1.82 -6.77 3.83
C GLU A 16 -1.25 -7.58 2.67
N LYS A 17 -1.42 -7.10 1.43
CA LYS A 17 -0.90 -7.78 0.25
C LYS A 17 0.62 -7.78 0.20
N LYS A 18 1.29 -6.76 0.72
CA LYS A 18 2.76 -6.67 0.80
C LYS A 18 3.38 -7.82 1.59
N LYS A 19 2.64 -8.44 2.51
CA LYS A 19 3.16 -9.54 3.32
C LYS A 19 3.49 -10.77 2.47
N ASN A 20 2.66 -11.14 1.50
CA ASN A 20 2.82 -12.40 0.75
C ASN A 20 2.25 -12.43 -0.69
N LEU A 21 1.59 -11.37 -1.16
CA LEU A 21 0.74 -11.41 -2.37
C LEU A 21 1.18 -10.43 -3.48
N LEU A 22 2.03 -9.45 -3.17
CA LEU A 22 2.46 -8.45 -4.16
C LEU A 22 3.68 -8.89 -4.95
N SER A 23 3.78 -8.37 -6.18
CA SER A 23 4.98 -8.48 -7.00
C SER A 23 6.19 -7.86 -6.27
N LEU A 24 7.39 -8.31 -6.62
CA LEU A 24 8.64 -7.75 -6.08
C LEU A 24 8.74 -6.23 -6.30
N ASN A 25 8.16 -5.72 -7.39
CA ASN A 25 8.17 -4.29 -7.71
C ASN A 25 7.37 -3.44 -6.71
N LEU A 26 6.30 -4.01 -6.13
CA LEU A 26 5.42 -3.33 -5.17
C LEU A 26 5.80 -3.61 -3.70
N ALA A 27 6.46 -4.73 -3.42
CA ALA A 27 6.99 -5.03 -2.08
C ALA A 27 8.07 -4.01 -1.67
N GLU A 28 8.97 -3.68 -2.59
CA GLU A 28 10.05 -2.70 -2.40
C GLU A 28 9.97 -1.59 -3.46
N PRO A 29 9.03 -0.64 -3.29
CA PRO A 29 8.76 0.32 -4.34
C PRO A 29 9.91 1.33 -4.49
N SER A 30 10.29 1.53 -5.74
CA SER A 30 11.14 2.60 -6.24
C SER A 30 10.43 3.24 -7.43
N PRO A 31 10.80 4.46 -7.82
CA PRO A 31 10.16 5.10 -8.97
C PRO A 31 10.22 4.25 -10.26
N ALA A 32 11.36 3.58 -10.51
CA ALA A 32 11.54 2.71 -11.67
C ALA A 32 10.71 1.41 -11.56
N THR A 33 10.65 0.80 -10.38
CA THR A 33 9.88 -0.44 -10.19
C THR A 33 8.37 -0.18 -10.25
N LEU A 34 7.88 0.96 -9.74
CA LEU A 34 6.48 1.35 -9.92
C LEU A 34 6.12 1.56 -11.39
N LYS A 35 6.97 2.24 -12.17
CA LYS A 35 6.77 2.40 -13.61
C LYS A 35 6.70 1.04 -14.33
N LYS A 36 7.62 0.13 -13.99
CA LYS A 36 7.61 -1.25 -14.52
C LYS A 36 6.33 -1.97 -14.14
N GLU A 37 5.86 -1.82 -12.90
CA GLU A 37 4.61 -2.41 -12.46
C GLU A 37 3.40 -1.87 -13.23
N CYS A 38 3.35 -0.57 -13.50
CA CYS A 38 2.30 0.02 -14.32
C CYS A 38 2.22 -0.66 -15.71
N LEU A 39 3.37 -0.91 -16.35
CA LEU A 39 3.40 -1.60 -17.65
C LEU A 39 2.92 -3.06 -17.54
N LEU A 40 3.29 -3.76 -16.47
CA LEU A 40 2.84 -5.14 -16.21
C LEU A 40 1.34 -5.20 -15.96
N VAL A 41 0.82 -4.33 -15.09
CA VAL A 41 -0.61 -4.25 -14.79
C VAL A 41 -1.39 -3.84 -16.02
N LEU A 42 -0.91 -2.87 -16.82
CA LEU A 42 -1.57 -2.48 -18.05
C LEU A 42 -1.69 -3.65 -19.05
N SER A 43 -0.61 -4.43 -19.20
CA SER A 43 -0.57 -5.55 -20.14
C SER A 43 -1.37 -6.77 -19.68
N GLY A 44 -1.42 -7.03 -18.36
CA GLY A 44 -2.12 -8.19 -17.79
C GLY A 44 -3.57 -7.92 -17.35
N ARG A 45 -3.89 -6.68 -16.96
CA ARG A 45 -5.18 -6.28 -16.39
C ARG A 45 -5.50 -4.82 -16.70
N PHE A 46 -6.06 -4.58 -17.88
CA PHE A 46 -6.67 -3.31 -18.23
C PHE A 46 -8.21 -3.37 -18.12
N HIS A 47 -8.80 -2.42 -17.40
CA HIS A 47 -10.25 -2.21 -17.38
C HIS A 47 -10.58 -0.77 -17.75
N LYS A 48 -11.63 -0.58 -18.57
CA LYS A 48 -12.07 0.76 -19.00
C LYS A 48 -12.40 1.70 -17.83
N LYS A 49 -12.86 1.16 -16.70
CA LYS A 49 -13.11 1.97 -15.48
C LYS A 49 -11.85 2.62 -14.90
N ASP A 50 -10.68 2.05 -15.16
CA ASP A 50 -9.38 2.58 -14.67
C ASP A 50 -8.84 3.70 -15.57
N GLU A 51 -9.50 3.99 -16.70
CA GLU A 51 -9.05 4.97 -17.69
C GLU A 51 -8.88 6.37 -17.09
N LYS A 52 -9.82 6.79 -16.24
CA LYS A 52 -9.77 8.08 -15.55
C LYS A 52 -8.53 8.20 -14.66
N THR A 53 -8.18 7.13 -13.96
CA THR A 53 -7.00 7.07 -13.09
C THR A 53 -5.71 7.17 -13.91
N LEU A 54 -5.64 6.44 -15.02
CA LEU A 54 -4.48 6.50 -15.92
C LEU A 54 -4.32 7.89 -16.52
N ARG A 55 -5.40 8.48 -17.04
CA ARG A 55 -5.36 9.84 -17.61
C ARG A 55 -4.91 10.88 -16.59
N LEU A 56 -5.44 10.82 -15.38
CA LEU A 56 -5.12 11.77 -14.32
C LEU A 56 -3.66 11.68 -13.87
N PHE A 57 -3.13 10.47 -13.67
CA PHE A 57 -1.76 10.30 -13.18
C PHE A 57 -0.72 10.56 -14.28
N PHE A 58 -0.95 10.04 -15.49
CA PHE A 58 0.00 10.15 -16.61
C PHE A 58 -0.14 11.44 -17.42
N GLU A 59 -0.98 12.37 -16.96
CA GLU A 59 -1.19 13.69 -17.58
C GLU A 59 -1.65 13.56 -19.06
N ILE A 60 -2.49 12.56 -19.37
CA ILE A 60 -2.97 12.25 -20.72
C ILE A 60 -4.25 13.04 -21.03
N THR A 61 -4.19 13.88 -22.06
CA THR A 61 -5.30 14.73 -22.49
C THR A 61 -6.04 14.21 -23.72
N GLU A 62 -5.38 13.46 -24.60
CA GLU A 62 -5.96 12.99 -25.86
C GLU A 62 -6.77 11.70 -25.67
N GLU A 63 -7.90 11.58 -26.36
CA GLU A 63 -8.80 10.44 -26.19
C GLU A 63 -8.21 9.13 -26.75
N SER A 64 -7.47 9.22 -27.87
CA SER A 64 -6.88 8.09 -28.61
C SER A 64 -5.48 7.68 -28.15
N THR A 65 -5.00 8.15 -26.99
CA THR A 65 -3.63 7.89 -26.55
C THR A 65 -3.37 6.41 -26.28
N ASN A 66 -2.25 5.92 -26.79
CA ASN A 66 -1.71 4.63 -26.41
C ASN A 66 -1.13 4.68 -24.97
N TYR A 67 -1.87 4.13 -24.01
CA TYR A 67 -1.45 4.11 -22.60
C TYR A 67 -0.09 3.45 -22.37
N HIS A 68 0.28 2.44 -23.16
CA HIS A 68 1.58 1.78 -23.00
C HIS A 68 2.72 2.77 -23.28
N GLN A 69 2.63 3.49 -24.40
CA GLN A 69 3.63 4.49 -24.79
C GLN A 69 3.65 5.69 -23.83
N ALA A 70 2.48 6.15 -23.39
CA ALA A 70 2.37 7.21 -22.39
C ALA A 70 3.10 6.85 -21.09
N ILE A 71 2.89 5.64 -20.57
CA ILE A 71 3.58 5.15 -19.37
C ILE A 71 5.07 5.01 -19.63
N GLU A 72 5.46 4.46 -20.78
CA GLU A 72 6.87 4.24 -21.15
C GLU A 72 7.66 5.53 -21.23
N TRP A 73 7.08 6.63 -21.70
CA TRP A 73 7.72 7.94 -21.77
C TRP A 73 7.49 8.83 -20.55
N PHE A 74 6.60 8.43 -19.65
CA PHE A 74 6.33 9.20 -18.44
C PHE A 74 7.57 9.33 -17.56
N LYS A 75 7.79 10.54 -17.03
CA LYS A 75 8.99 10.84 -16.27
C LYS A 75 9.00 10.06 -14.95
N THR A 76 10.08 9.31 -14.72
CA THR A 76 10.17 8.38 -13.59
C THR A 76 10.15 9.09 -12.23
N ASP A 77 10.64 10.32 -12.11
CA ASP A 77 10.63 11.13 -10.89
C ASP A 77 9.22 11.44 -10.36
N LYS A 78 8.21 11.47 -11.25
CA LYS A 78 6.81 11.71 -10.88
C LYS A 78 6.20 10.62 -9.99
N PHE A 79 6.82 9.44 -9.90
CA PHE A 79 6.42 8.38 -8.97
C PHE A 79 6.96 8.60 -7.54
N LYS A 80 7.94 9.49 -7.35
CA LYS A 80 8.60 9.73 -6.06
C LYS A 80 7.64 10.12 -4.92
N PRO A 81 6.59 10.94 -5.14
CA PRO A 81 5.62 11.25 -4.09
C PRO A 81 4.90 10.01 -3.54
N LEU A 82 4.51 9.07 -4.41
CA LEU A 82 3.89 7.81 -3.97
C LEU A 82 4.90 6.92 -3.23
N VAL A 83 6.13 6.80 -3.75
CA VAL A 83 7.18 6.01 -3.10
C VAL A 83 7.51 6.55 -1.71
N ASN A 84 7.68 7.87 -1.58
CA ASN A 84 7.98 8.51 -0.29
C ASN A 84 6.86 8.28 0.72
N PHE A 85 5.61 8.37 0.27
CA PHE A 85 4.45 8.10 1.09
C PHE A 85 4.42 6.64 1.57
N LEU A 86 4.61 5.67 0.67
CA LEU A 86 4.64 4.23 1.01
C LEU A 86 5.80 3.85 1.94
N LYS A 87 6.92 4.60 1.89
CA LYS A 87 8.06 4.43 2.80
C LYS A 87 7.90 5.19 4.12
N GLY A 88 6.83 5.96 4.29
CA GLY A 88 6.58 6.77 5.49
C GLY A 88 7.47 8.00 5.62
N TYR A 89 8.13 8.44 4.54
CA TYR A 89 8.90 9.69 4.52
C TYR A 89 7.99 10.93 4.48
N THR A 90 6.78 10.79 3.95
CA THR A 90 5.74 11.84 3.99
C THR A 90 4.49 11.31 4.67
N ALA A 91 3.80 12.16 5.43
CA ALA A 91 2.54 11.80 6.09
C ALA A 91 1.35 11.75 5.12
N ASP A 92 1.46 12.45 3.99
CA ASP A 92 0.40 12.56 2.99
C ASP A 92 0.95 12.53 1.56
N THR A 93 0.04 12.39 0.61
CA THR A 93 0.27 12.37 -0.83
C THR A 93 -1.02 12.74 -1.58
N GLU A 94 -0.90 13.19 -2.83
CA GLU A 94 -2.05 13.62 -3.64
C GLU A 94 -3.03 12.48 -3.96
N LYS A 95 -4.30 12.82 -4.22
CA LYS A 95 -5.36 11.85 -4.53
C LYS A 95 -5.00 10.93 -5.69
N LYS A 96 -4.40 11.48 -6.75
CA LYS A 96 -3.97 10.72 -7.93
C LYS A 96 -2.94 9.62 -7.60
N ASN A 97 -2.11 9.82 -6.57
CA ASN A 97 -1.13 8.84 -6.13
C ASN A 97 -1.81 7.67 -5.42
N ILE A 98 -2.85 7.95 -4.63
CA ILE A 98 -3.68 6.93 -3.98
C ILE A 98 -4.50 6.15 -5.02
N GLU A 99 -5.08 6.83 -6.01
CA GLU A 99 -5.78 6.19 -7.12
C GLU A 99 -4.86 5.27 -7.93
N LEU A 100 -3.63 5.73 -8.22
CA LEU A 100 -2.63 4.89 -8.87
C LEU A 100 -2.33 3.64 -8.03
N LEU A 101 -2.13 3.80 -6.72
CA LEU A 101 -1.88 2.66 -5.83
C LEU A 101 -3.04 1.67 -5.81
N ALA A 102 -4.28 2.17 -5.70
CA ALA A 102 -5.49 1.36 -5.75
C ALA A 102 -5.57 0.57 -7.05
N TRP A 103 -5.22 1.20 -8.17
CA TRP A 103 -5.10 0.54 -9.46
C TRP A 103 -4.01 -0.53 -9.47
N LEU A 104 -2.80 -0.25 -8.97
CA LEU A 104 -1.69 -1.21 -8.99
C LEU A 104 -1.99 -2.47 -8.15
N ILE A 105 -2.60 -2.33 -6.98
CA ILE A 105 -2.86 -3.46 -6.06
C ILE A 105 -4.15 -4.22 -6.38
N ASP A 106 -4.85 -3.87 -7.46
CA ASP A 106 -6.16 -4.43 -7.78
C ASP A 106 -7.19 -4.23 -6.64
N PHE A 107 -7.27 -3.02 -6.08
CA PHE A 107 -8.21 -2.70 -5.00
C PHE A 107 -9.68 -2.74 -5.48
N LYS A 108 -10.55 -3.47 -4.77
CA LYS A 108 -11.92 -3.79 -5.23
C LYS A 108 -12.78 -2.55 -5.55
N TYR A 109 -12.69 -1.50 -4.73
CA TYR A 109 -13.58 -0.33 -4.79
C TYR A 109 -12.98 0.85 -5.56
N ARG A 110 -12.09 0.58 -6.53
CA ARG A 110 -11.49 1.60 -7.40
C ARG A 110 -12.27 1.78 -8.72
N PRO A 111 -12.15 2.95 -9.38
CA PRO A 111 -11.58 4.18 -8.84
C PRO A 111 -12.48 4.77 -7.73
N TYR A 112 -12.00 5.74 -6.95
CA TYR A 112 -12.87 6.42 -5.99
C TYR A 112 -14.00 7.17 -6.72
N GLU A 113 -15.22 6.69 -6.50
CA GLU A 113 -16.45 7.28 -7.03
C GLU A 113 -17.27 7.86 -5.87
N PHE A 114 -17.20 9.18 -5.65
CA PHE A 114 -18.26 9.87 -4.91
C PHE A 114 -18.36 11.35 -5.27
N GLY A 115 -19.58 11.81 -5.54
CA GLY A 115 -19.92 13.19 -5.90
C GLY A 115 -20.00 14.10 -4.68
N GLY A 116 -19.20 15.16 -4.70
CA GLY A 116 -19.20 16.21 -3.69
C GLY A 116 -17.79 16.71 -3.49
N LYS A 117 -17.54 17.98 -3.83
CA LYS A 117 -16.26 18.66 -3.69
C LYS A 117 -15.69 18.41 -2.29
N ASP A 118 -14.73 17.51 -2.14
CA ASP A 118 -13.82 17.58 -0.99
C ASP A 118 -13.12 18.92 -1.19
N THR A 119 -13.47 19.91 -0.37
CA THR A 119 -12.90 21.24 -0.47
C THR A 119 -11.40 21.06 -0.22
N GLU A 120 -10.59 21.18 -1.26
CA GLU A 120 -9.14 21.38 -1.13
C GLU A 120 -8.97 22.74 -0.45
N VAL A 121 -9.02 22.75 0.88
CA VAL A 121 -8.64 23.93 1.64
C VAL A 121 -7.12 24.01 1.55
N SER A 122 -6.66 24.91 0.67
CA SER A 122 -5.28 25.38 0.64
C SER A 122 -4.85 25.77 2.06
N PRO A 123 -3.64 25.41 2.52
CA PRO A 123 -3.17 25.76 3.86
C PRO A 123 -2.87 27.27 3.93
N GLY A 124 -3.90 28.05 4.18
CA GLY A 124 -3.87 29.47 4.44
C GLY A 124 -5.13 29.87 5.22
N ASP A 125 -4.92 30.35 6.44
CA ASP A 125 -5.90 31.00 7.32
C ASP A 125 -6.92 30.10 8.05
N VAL A 126 -6.44 29.45 9.11
CA VAL A 126 -7.29 28.93 10.19
C VAL A 126 -7.88 30.10 10.98
N LYS A 127 -9.19 30.33 10.84
CA LYS A 127 -10.00 30.88 11.93
C LYS A 127 -10.83 29.75 12.56
N LYS A 128 -10.62 29.62 13.87
CA LYS A 128 -11.22 28.70 14.85
C LYS A 128 -12.74 28.55 14.67
N PRO A 129 -13.30 27.32 14.59
CA PRO A 129 -14.74 27.13 14.66
C PRO A 129 -15.22 27.18 16.11
N GLU A 130 -16.27 27.97 16.31
CA GLU A 130 -17.09 28.05 17.50
C GLU A 130 -18.06 26.87 17.55
N VAL A 131 -18.29 26.37 18.77
CA VAL A 131 -19.03 25.17 19.10
C VAL A 131 -20.52 25.38 18.85
N MET A 132 -21.17 24.47 18.12
CA MET A 132 -22.63 24.37 18.12
C MET A 132 -23.06 22.93 18.42
N HIS A 133 -23.85 22.79 19.48
CA HIS A 133 -24.38 21.54 20.03
C HIS A 133 -25.45 20.90 19.13
N PRO A 134 -25.64 19.57 19.21
CA PRO A 134 -26.56 18.81 18.36
C PRO A 134 -28.00 18.83 18.89
N ASN A 135 -28.98 18.88 17.97
CA ASN A 135 -30.39 18.67 18.28
C ASN A 135 -30.84 17.28 17.79
N LEU A 136 -31.55 16.57 18.66
CA LEU A 136 -32.11 15.23 18.50
C LEU A 136 -33.54 15.31 17.95
N ASN A 137 -33.86 14.41 17.02
CA ASN A 137 -35.20 14.04 16.55
C ASN A 137 -34.98 12.75 15.71
N GLU A 138 -35.22 11.54 16.20
CA GLU A 138 -36.48 10.82 16.48
C GLU A 138 -37.34 10.42 15.26
N GLY A 139 -37.40 9.10 15.03
CA GLY A 139 -38.47 8.40 14.33
C GLY A 139 -38.04 7.74 13.02
N SER A 140 -38.43 6.53 12.64
CA SER A 140 -39.30 5.51 13.23
C SER A 140 -39.10 4.20 12.45
N ASN A 141 -39.52 3.10 13.06
CA ASN A 141 -39.43 1.69 12.63
C ASN A 141 -40.10 1.31 11.29
N SER A 142 -39.61 0.24 10.65
CA SER A 142 -40.34 -1.02 10.29
C SER A 142 -39.37 -1.96 9.55
N LEU A 143 -39.00 -3.14 10.06
CA LEU A 143 -39.72 -4.43 10.17
C LEU A 143 -40.11 -5.10 8.84
N ILE A 144 -39.36 -6.19 8.58
CA ILE A 144 -39.76 -7.52 8.08
C ILE A 144 -40.21 -7.61 6.62
N GLU A 145 -39.51 -8.40 5.79
CA GLU A 145 -40.05 -9.69 5.30
C GLU A 145 -38.98 -10.60 4.68
N SER A 146 -39.10 -11.86 5.05
CA SER A 146 -38.31 -13.04 4.71
C SER A 146 -38.82 -13.73 3.43
N ASN A 147 -37.95 -14.33 2.62
CA ASN A 147 -37.80 -15.80 2.50
C ASN A 147 -37.09 -16.27 1.20
N PRO A 148 -36.59 -17.53 1.20
CA PRO A 148 -35.57 -18.03 0.29
C PRO A 148 -36.12 -18.94 -0.84
N SER A 149 -35.34 -19.11 -1.90
CA SER A 149 -35.44 -20.20 -2.91
C SER A 149 -34.42 -19.92 -4.01
N THR A 150 -33.76 -20.82 -4.71
CA THR A 150 -33.55 -22.27 -4.67
C THR A 150 -32.45 -22.53 -5.72
N ALA A 151 -31.54 -23.46 -5.45
CA ALA A 151 -30.50 -23.92 -6.39
C ALA A 151 -31.10 -24.76 -7.54
N PRO A 152 -30.42 -24.82 -8.70
CA PRO A 152 -29.83 -26.09 -9.12
C PRO A 152 -28.42 -25.86 -9.72
N SER A 153 -27.39 -26.65 -9.41
CA SER A 153 -27.10 -28.06 -9.75
C SER A 153 -26.95 -28.34 -11.25
N SER A 154 -25.97 -29.20 -11.58
CA SER A 154 -25.58 -29.73 -12.89
C SER A 154 -24.58 -28.84 -13.68
N THR A 155 -23.48 -29.29 -14.30
CA THR A 155 -22.91 -30.61 -14.57
C THR A 155 -21.42 -30.41 -14.90
N LEU A 156 -20.57 -31.28 -14.35
CA LEU A 156 -19.17 -31.45 -14.76
C LEU A 156 -19.14 -32.21 -16.08
N THR A 157 -18.54 -31.63 -17.11
CA THR A 157 -18.14 -32.37 -18.31
C THR A 157 -16.62 -32.47 -18.34
N GLU A 158 -16.17 -33.66 -18.00
CA GLU A 158 -14.84 -34.21 -18.20
C GLU A 158 -14.51 -34.25 -19.71
N ILE A 159 -13.48 -33.53 -20.15
CA ILE A 159 -12.88 -33.73 -21.48
C ILE A 159 -11.44 -34.19 -21.28
N GLN A 160 -11.24 -35.47 -21.60
CA GLN A 160 -9.97 -36.16 -21.74
C GLN A 160 -9.12 -35.54 -22.87
N GLY A 161 -7.81 -35.51 -22.66
CA GLY A 161 -6.83 -34.77 -23.47
C GLY A 161 -6.59 -35.24 -24.90
N PRO A 162 -5.54 -34.69 -25.54
CA PRO A 162 -4.42 -35.58 -25.83
C PRO A 162 -3.04 -35.00 -25.47
N SER A 163 -2.20 -35.94 -25.06
CA SER A 163 -0.76 -35.85 -24.84
C SER A 163 -0.01 -35.19 -25.99
N ILE A 164 0.64 -34.05 -25.73
CA ILE A 164 1.66 -33.52 -26.63
C ILE A 164 3.03 -33.98 -26.12
N SER A 165 3.61 -34.85 -26.93
CA SER A 165 4.91 -35.49 -26.76
C SER A 165 6.05 -34.48 -26.65
N THR A 166 6.86 -34.72 -25.63
CA THR A 166 8.12 -34.06 -25.29
C THR A 166 9.19 -34.32 -26.36
N THR A 167 9.65 -33.29 -27.07
CA THR A 167 10.97 -33.32 -27.72
C THR A 167 11.88 -32.29 -27.06
N ARG A 168 12.57 -32.73 -26.00
CA ARG A 168 13.70 -31.99 -25.41
C ARG A 168 14.83 -31.95 -26.44
N LYS A 169 15.01 -30.80 -27.09
CA LYS A 169 16.24 -30.50 -27.84
C LYS A 169 17.40 -30.44 -26.84
N LYS A 170 18.26 -31.45 -26.86
CA LYS A 170 19.53 -31.49 -26.15
C LYS A 170 20.41 -30.33 -26.62
N TRP A 171 20.74 -29.42 -25.71
CA TRP A 171 21.78 -28.43 -25.92
C TRP A 171 23.14 -29.05 -25.53
N PRO A 172 24.20 -28.84 -26.33
CA PRO A 172 25.55 -29.21 -25.94
C PRO A 172 26.09 -28.20 -24.90
N VAL A 173 26.46 -28.69 -23.73
CA VAL A 173 27.55 -28.14 -22.90
C VAL A 173 28.79 -29.01 -23.18
N PRO A 174 30.06 -28.55 -23.01
CA PRO A 174 30.52 -27.47 -22.13
C PRO A 174 31.65 -26.58 -22.69
N ILE A 175 31.87 -25.39 -22.11
CA ILE A 175 33.20 -24.75 -22.11
C ILE A 175 33.47 -24.26 -20.68
N SER A 176 34.48 -24.87 -20.05
CA SER A 176 34.95 -24.55 -18.70
C SER A 176 35.74 -23.25 -18.71
N LEU A 177 35.14 -22.17 -18.20
CA LEU A 177 35.87 -20.92 -17.98
C LEU A 177 36.26 -20.81 -16.50
N LYS A 178 37.53 -21.08 -16.22
CA LYS A 178 38.14 -20.90 -14.89
C LYS A 178 38.07 -19.41 -14.52
N ARG A 179 37.20 -19.04 -13.59
CA ARG A 179 37.09 -17.68 -13.05
C ARG A 179 38.03 -17.53 -11.87
N SER A 180 39.09 -16.73 -12.05
CA SER A 180 39.80 -16.09 -10.94
C SER A 180 38.85 -15.10 -10.26
N ILE A 181 38.76 -15.16 -8.93
CA ILE A 181 37.93 -14.25 -8.13
C ILE A 181 38.70 -12.92 -8.03
N PRO A 182 38.20 -11.80 -8.59
CA PRO A 182 38.86 -10.51 -8.41
C PRO A 182 38.63 -10.03 -6.98
N THR A 183 39.68 -9.51 -6.36
CA THR A 183 39.74 -8.92 -5.01
C THR A 183 38.69 -7.82 -4.74
N ALA A 184 37.98 -7.35 -5.76
CA ALA A 184 36.86 -6.41 -5.66
C ALA A 184 35.65 -6.95 -4.88
N ALA A 185 35.47 -8.28 -4.78
CA ALA A 185 34.33 -8.88 -4.06
C ALA A 185 34.41 -8.68 -2.53
N ILE A 186 35.62 -8.55 -1.97
CA ILE A 186 35.84 -8.40 -0.52
C ILE A 186 35.50 -6.96 -0.07
N LEU A 187 35.77 -5.96 -0.92
CA LEU A 187 35.48 -4.56 -0.61
C LEU A 187 33.97 -4.27 -0.56
N PHE A 188 33.18 -4.96 -1.39
CA PHE A 188 31.72 -4.86 -1.43
C PHE A 188 31.04 -5.46 -0.18
N LEU A 189 31.65 -6.49 0.45
CA LEU A 189 31.10 -7.09 1.67
C LEU A 189 31.30 -6.18 2.89
N LEU A 190 32.42 -5.43 2.96
CA LEU A 190 32.69 -4.52 4.07
C LEU A 190 31.84 -3.24 4.00
N THR A 191 31.64 -2.67 2.81
CA THR A 191 30.80 -1.46 2.65
C THR A 191 29.31 -1.78 2.61
N GLY A 192 28.92 -2.89 1.96
CA GLY A 192 27.53 -3.36 1.91
C GLY A 192 27.03 -3.87 3.26
N GLY A 193 27.88 -4.56 4.05
CA GLY A 193 27.54 -5.03 5.39
C GLY A 193 27.29 -3.89 6.37
N LEU A 194 28.10 -2.82 6.31
CA LEU A 194 27.93 -1.64 7.15
C LEU A 194 26.65 -0.85 6.78
N PHE A 195 26.31 -0.80 5.49
CA PHE A 195 25.09 -0.15 5.02
C PHE A 195 23.82 -0.92 5.42
N LEU A 196 23.86 -2.26 5.39
CA LEU A 196 22.77 -3.11 5.90
C LEU A 196 22.60 -3.02 7.42
N TYR A 197 23.69 -2.89 8.18
CA TYR A 197 23.65 -2.72 9.63
C TYR A 197 22.91 -1.43 10.03
N ILE A 198 23.18 -0.31 9.34
CA ILE A 198 22.52 0.98 9.61
C ILE A 198 21.02 0.94 9.24
N TYR A 199 20.64 0.19 8.20
CA TYR A 199 19.25 0.14 7.75
C TYR A 199 18.33 -0.70 8.65
N TRP A 200 18.90 -1.65 9.42
CA TRP A 200 18.13 -2.54 10.29
C TRP A 200 17.54 -1.85 11.53
N GLU A 201 18.14 -0.77 12.02
CA GLU A 201 17.76 -0.14 13.30
C GLU A 201 16.51 0.75 13.27
N SER A 202 15.87 0.94 12.11
CA SER A 202 14.76 1.90 11.96
C SER A 202 13.36 1.30 12.21
N THR A 203 13.20 0.43 13.23
CA THR A 203 11.86 -0.06 13.59
C THR A 203 11.08 1.04 14.33
N LYS A 204 10.10 1.63 13.65
CA LYS A 204 9.18 2.64 14.17
C LYS A 204 8.15 1.98 15.10
N VAL A 205 7.99 2.52 16.30
CA VAL A 205 7.02 2.08 17.32
C VAL A 205 6.19 3.26 17.79
N TYR A 206 5.05 2.99 18.43
CA TYR A 206 4.08 3.97 18.90
C TYR A 206 4.04 3.96 20.43
N ILE A 207 4.09 5.13 21.05
CA ILE A 207 3.98 5.30 22.50
C ILE A 207 2.91 6.34 22.82
N CYS A 208 2.30 6.23 24.00
CA CYS A 208 1.46 7.28 24.57
C CYS A 208 2.38 8.32 25.25
N SER A 209 2.22 9.60 24.92
CA SER A 209 3.04 10.73 25.42
C SER A 209 2.89 10.97 26.93
N SER A 210 1.82 10.45 27.54
CA SER A 210 1.61 10.54 28.98
C SER A 210 2.78 9.92 29.75
N GLY A 211 3.32 10.64 30.74
CA GLY A 211 4.44 10.18 31.56
C GLY A 211 4.19 8.85 32.30
N THR A 212 2.92 8.44 32.41
CA THR A 212 2.48 7.22 33.09
C THR A 212 2.51 5.96 32.21
N ALA A 213 2.65 6.09 30.90
CA ALA A 213 2.65 4.91 30.02
C ALA A 213 3.95 4.11 30.18
N SER A 214 3.89 2.79 30.37
CA SER A 214 5.09 1.94 30.51
C SER A 214 5.36 1.06 29.30
N LYS A 215 4.53 1.18 28.25
CA LYS A 215 4.55 0.28 27.09
C LYS A 215 4.72 1.02 25.77
N TYR A 216 5.34 0.35 24.81
CA TYR A 216 5.33 0.73 23.40
C TYR A 216 4.59 -0.31 22.57
N HIS A 217 4.13 0.11 21.39
CA HIS A 217 3.28 -0.68 20.51
C HIS A 217 3.88 -0.69 19.09
N LEU A 218 3.89 -1.83 18.44
CA LEU A 218 4.25 -1.98 17.03
C LEU A 218 3.12 -1.50 16.12
N ASN A 219 1.87 -1.59 16.57
CA ASN A 219 0.70 -1.16 15.83
C ASN A 219 0.02 0.06 16.47
N HIS A 220 -0.17 1.12 15.69
CA HIS A 220 -0.90 2.34 16.12
C HIS A 220 -2.38 2.10 16.47
N ASN A 221 -2.96 0.97 16.05
CA ASN A 221 -4.34 0.59 16.34
C ASN A 221 -4.43 -0.47 17.46
N CYS A 222 -3.37 -0.70 18.22
CA CYS A 222 -3.40 -1.64 19.34
C CYS A 222 -4.56 -1.28 20.31
N PRO A 223 -5.44 -2.23 20.70
CA PRO A 223 -6.58 -1.93 21.56
C PRO A 223 -6.20 -1.23 22.87
N THR A 224 -5.05 -1.60 23.46
CA THR A 224 -4.55 -0.97 24.69
C THR A 224 -4.01 0.44 24.50
N LEU A 225 -3.68 0.83 23.26
CA LEU A 225 -3.21 2.18 22.94
C LEU A 225 -4.39 3.17 22.86
N GLY A 226 -5.60 2.68 22.59
CA GLY A 226 -6.83 3.49 22.55
C GLY A 226 -7.21 4.11 23.90
N ASN A 227 -6.72 3.57 25.02
CA ASN A 227 -6.99 4.07 26.37
C ASN A 227 -6.05 5.22 26.82
N CYS A 228 -5.28 5.81 25.91
CA CYS A 228 -4.43 6.96 26.23
C CYS A 228 -5.33 8.16 26.62
N LYS A 229 -4.94 8.92 27.66
CA LYS A 229 -5.81 9.86 28.38
C LYS A 229 -6.52 10.90 27.49
N ASN A 230 -5.85 11.43 26.46
CA ASN A 230 -6.46 12.36 25.50
C ASN A 230 -6.80 11.69 24.14
N GLY A 231 -7.03 10.37 24.15
CA GLY A 231 -7.31 9.58 22.96
C GLY A 231 -6.10 9.46 22.02
N LYS A 232 -6.36 9.34 20.71
CA LYS A 232 -5.33 9.13 19.68
C LYS A 232 -4.36 10.32 19.49
N ASN A 233 -4.69 11.49 20.03
CA ASN A 233 -3.89 12.72 19.84
C ASN A 233 -2.56 12.70 20.62
N ASP A 234 -2.45 11.84 21.65
CA ASP A 234 -1.24 11.69 22.47
C ASP A 234 -0.31 10.58 21.99
N VAL A 235 -0.64 9.91 20.88
CA VAL A 235 0.18 8.82 20.35
C VAL A 235 1.30 9.40 19.49
N VAL A 236 2.54 9.20 19.94
CA VAL A 236 3.75 9.63 19.23
C VAL A 236 4.49 8.42 18.71
N SER A 237 4.99 8.50 17.48
CA SER A 237 5.87 7.47 16.94
C SER A 237 7.33 7.79 17.20
N ILE A 238 8.08 6.85 17.77
CA ILE A 238 9.52 6.93 18.05
C ILE A 238 10.23 5.66 17.57
N THR A 239 11.57 5.60 17.64
CA THR A 239 12.29 4.35 17.37
C THR A 239 12.16 3.39 18.54
N ARG A 240 12.23 2.08 18.26
CA ARG A 240 12.24 1.04 19.30
C ARG A 240 13.34 1.27 20.34
N THR A 241 14.54 1.63 19.89
CA THR A 241 15.70 1.92 20.74
C THR A 241 15.43 3.08 21.69
N GLU A 242 14.79 4.14 21.22
CA GLU A 242 14.41 5.29 22.04
C GLU A 242 13.30 4.93 23.04
N ALA A 243 12.35 4.06 22.65
CA ALA A 243 11.31 3.58 23.56
C ALA A 243 11.91 2.74 24.70
N GLU A 244 12.83 1.83 24.38
CA GLU A 244 13.55 1.00 25.35
C GLU A 244 14.45 1.86 26.26
N LYS A 245 15.13 2.87 25.71
CA LYS A 245 15.91 3.86 26.48
C LYS A 245 15.04 4.66 27.45
N ARG A 246 13.77 4.90 27.11
CA ARG A 246 12.76 5.52 28.00
C ARG A 246 12.14 4.52 28.99
N GLY A 247 12.68 3.31 29.11
CA GLY A 247 12.20 2.27 30.02
C GLY A 247 10.85 1.68 29.62
N LYS A 248 10.43 1.84 28.35
CA LYS A 248 9.17 1.28 27.86
C LYS A 248 9.38 -0.15 27.41
N THR A 249 8.38 -1.00 27.63
CA THR A 249 8.40 -2.43 27.25
C THR A 249 7.39 -2.73 26.16
N LEU A 250 7.59 -3.80 25.39
CA LEU A 250 6.63 -4.20 24.35
C LEU A 250 5.27 -4.55 24.96
N CYS A 251 4.19 -4.10 24.30
CA CYS A 251 2.85 -4.46 24.73
C CYS A 251 2.61 -5.98 24.66
N LYS A 252 2.12 -6.58 25.77
CA LYS A 252 1.80 -8.01 25.85
C LYS A 252 0.85 -8.51 24.75
N PHE A 253 -0.03 -7.65 24.24
CA PHE A 253 -0.99 -7.99 23.19
C PHE A 253 -0.34 -8.21 21.81
N GLU A 254 0.92 -7.83 21.63
CA GLU A 254 1.64 -7.94 20.36
C GLU A 254 2.78 -8.98 20.41
N ILE A 255 2.83 -9.78 21.47
CA ILE A 255 3.81 -10.87 21.65
C ILE A 255 3.34 -12.17 20.94
N HIS A 256 2.12 -12.20 20.41
CA HIS A 256 1.49 -13.33 19.73
C HIS A 256 0.95 -12.92 18.36
#